data_AF-A0A2S5GGE2-F1
#
_entry.id   AF-A0A2S5GGE2-F1
#
_cell.length_a   1.000
_cell.length_b   1.000
_cell.length_c   1.000
_cell.angle_alpha   90.00
_cell.angle_beta   90.00
_cell.angle_gamma   90.00
#
_symmetry.space_group_name_H-M   'P 1'
#
loop_
_entity.id
_entity.type
_entity.pdbx_description
1 polymer ?
#
loop_
_entity_poly.entity_id
_entity_poly.type
_entity_poly.pdbx_seq_one_letter_code
_entity_poly.pdbx_strand_id
1 'polypeptide(L)'
;MVKIAPSILSADFSKLGDEIRDVEKAGADWIHIDVMDGQFVPNITMGSLVVDAVRPITSLVLDVHLMIEAPERYIEQFANAGADYISVHVEATKHLHRVIQLIKSCGVKAGVVINPHTPVEAIRHVLEDADLVLVMTVNPGFGGQTFISSAIEKIEKLHSLKEENRYSYLIEVDGGVNEETIAQCVQAGTDVAVAGSAVFGKQDRKAAIKMLRSKAE
;
A
#
# COMPACT_ATOMS: atom_id res chain seq x y z
N MET A 1 -13.03 10.09 5.46
CA MET A 1 -13.44 9.24 4.32
C MET A 1 -12.22 8.44 3.90
N VAL A 2 -12.35 7.14 3.71
CA VAL A 2 -11.25 6.25 3.30
C VAL A 2 -10.72 6.66 1.92
N LYS A 3 -9.42 6.51 1.70
CA LYS A 3 -8.79 6.66 0.38
C LYS A 3 -8.79 5.32 -0.34
N ILE A 4 -9.11 5.31 -1.63
CA ILE A 4 -9.06 4.10 -2.46
C ILE A 4 -7.80 4.15 -3.32
N ALA A 5 -6.95 3.13 -3.18
CA ALA A 5 -5.68 3.00 -3.88
C ALA A 5 -5.70 1.77 -4.80
N PRO A 6 -6.09 1.87 -6.08
CA PRO A 6 -6.04 0.73 -6.97
C PRO A 6 -4.61 0.21 -7.14
N SER A 7 -4.39 -1.09 -6.91
CA SER A 7 -3.09 -1.73 -7.15
C SER A 7 -2.91 -2.06 -8.63
N ILE A 8 -1.90 -1.45 -9.25
CA ILE A 8 -1.60 -1.66 -10.67
C ILE A 8 -1.01 -3.04 -10.97
N LEU A 9 -0.71 -3.84 -9.95
CA LEU A 9 -0.37 -5.25 -10.12
C LEU A 9 -1.50 -6.03 -10.84
N SER A 10 -2.75 -5.59 -10.67
CA SER A 10 -3.91 -6.19 -11.33
C SER A 10 -4.29 -5.53 -12.66
N ALA A 11 -3.55 -4.50 -13.09
CA ALA A 11 -3.82 -3.79 -14.34
C ALA A 11 -3.32 -4.57 -15.57
N ASP A 12 -3.77 -4.16 -16.74
CA ASP A 12 -3.20 -4.62 -18.00
C ASP A 12 -1.89 -3.88 -18.31
N PHE A 13 -0.77 -4.54 -18.05
CA PHE A 13 0.57 -3.98 -18.27
C PHE A 13 0.84 -3.56 -19.72
N SER A 14 0.16 -4.14 -20.71
CA SER A 14 0.36 -3.77 -22.12
C SER A 14 -0.11 -2.35 -22.45
N LYS A 15 -0.95 -1.77 -21.58
CA LYS A 15 -1.55 -0.43 -21.72
C LYS A 15 -1.62 0.31 -20.37
N LEU A 16 -0.62 0.10 -19.51
CA LEU A 16 -0.61 0.59 -18.13
C LEU A 16 -0.91 2.11 -17.99
N GLY A 17 -0.39 2.93 -18.91
CA GLY A 17 -0.65 4.37 -18.89
C GLY A 17 -2.14 4.72 -19.08
N ASP A 18 -2.87 3.95 -19.86
CA ASP A 18 -4.32 4.15 -20.05
C ASP A 18 -5.10 3.60 -18.86
N GLU A 19 -4.71 2.44 -18.33
CA GLU A 19 -5.32 1.87 -17.11
C GLU A 19 -5.25 2.85 -15.93
N ILE A 20 -4.13 3.56 -15.76
CA ILE A 20 -3.95 4.56 -14.69
C ILE A 20 -4.85 5.79 -14.90
N ARG A 21 -4.91 6.32 -16.13
CA ARG A 21 -5.80 7.45 -16.45
C ARG A 21 -7.26 7.10 -16.21
N ASP A 22 -7.64 5.85 -16.49
CA ASP A 22 -9.01 5.39 -16.31
C ASP A 22 -9.40 5.31 -14.84
N VAL A 23 -8.53 4.80 -13.96
CA VAL A 23 -8.81 4.79 -12.51
C VAL A 23 -8.75 6.20 -11.88
N GLU A 24 -7.88 7.08 -12.37
CA GLU A 24 -7.85 8.49 -11.93
C GLU A 24 -9.17 9.19 -12.29
N LYS A 25 -9.64 9.06 -13.54
CA LYS A 25 -10.96 9.59 -13.95
C LYS A 25 -12.13 8.94 -13.21
N ALA A 26 -11.97 7.69 -12.78
CA ALA A 26 -12.96 6.95 -12.00
C ALA A 26 -13.03 7.39 -10.53
N GLY A 27 -12.09 8.22 -10.07
CA GLY A 27 -12.07 8.78 -8.72
C GLY A 27 -11.23 7.98 -7.73
N ALA A 28 -10.17 7.31 -8.20
CA ALA A 28 -9.10 6.81 -7.35
C ALA A 28 -8.41 7.98 -6.64
N ASP A 29 -8.00 7.76 -5.40
CA ASP A 29 -7.25 8.76 -4.63
C ASP A 29 -5.75 8.59 -4.88
N TRP A 30 -5.27 7.35 -4.82
CA TRP A 30 -3.86 6.96 -4.91
C TRP A 30 -3.67 5.87 -5.98
N ILE A 31 -2.43 5.63 -6.39
CA ILE A 31 -2.03 4.49 -7.22
C ILE A 31 -1.04 3.65 -6.40
N HIS A 32 -1.42 2.41 -6.09
CA HIS A 32 -0.58 1.49 -5.34
C HIS A 32 0.29 0.67 -6.30
N ILE A 33 1.60 0.62 -6.02
CA ILE A 33 2.62 0.02 -6.90
C ILE A 33 3.38 -1.06 -6.12
N ASP A 34 3.07 -2.31 -6.42
CA ASP A 34 3.72 -3.48 -5.85
C ASP A 34 5.03 -3.83 -6.55
N VAL A 35 6.15 -3.67 -5.84
CA VAL A 35 7.50 -3.99 -6.32
C VAL A 35 7.96 -5.30 -5.67
N MET A 36 8.25 -6.31 -6.49
CA MET A 36 8.65 -7.64 -6.05
C MET A 36 9.95 -8.07 -6.75
N ASP A 37 10.88 -8.66 -6.00
CA ASP A 37 12.25 -8.99 -6.49
C ASP A 37 12.51 -10.49 -6.69
N GLY A 38 11.52 -11.37 -6.46
CA GLY A 38 11.70 -12.81 -6.54
C GLY A 38 12.49 -13.42 -5.36
N GLN A 39 12.84 -12.63 -4.34
CA GLN A 39 13.52 -13.08 -3.12
C GLN A 39 12.60 -12.96 -1.90
N PHE A 40 12.10 -11.76 -1.62
CA PHE A 40 11.18 -11.55 -0.49
C PHE A 40 9.83 -12.25 -0.73
N VAL A 41 9.39 -12.25 -2.00
CA VAL A 41 8.26 -13.03 -2.50
C VAL A 41 8.68 -13.77 -3.78
N PRO A 42 8.01 -14.87 -4.19
CA PRO A 42 8.45 -15.67 -5.35
C PRO A 42 8.40 -14.96 -6.71
N ASN A 43 7.52 -13.97 -6.86
CA ASN A 43 7.28 -13.30 -8.14
C ASN A 43 8.20 -12.09 -8.33
N ILE A 44 8.44 -11.71 -9.59
CA ILE A 44 9.10 -10.47 -9.98
C ILE A 44 8.08 -9.63 -10.72
N THR A 45 7.87 -8.38 -10.30
CA THR A 45 6.85 -7.51 -10.90
C THR A 45 7.50 -6.43 -11.74
N MET A 46 7.89 -5.34 -11.10
CA MET A 46 8.38 -4.12 -11.73
C MET A 46 9.44 -3.47 -10.84
N GLY A 47 10.11 -2.45 -11.38
CA GLY A 47 11.05 -1.63 -10.63
C GLY A 47 10.77 -0.14 -10.79
N SER A 48 11.67 0.68 -10.28
CA SER A 48 11.59 2.15 -10.32
C SER A 48 11.42 2.74 -11.72
N LEU A 49 11.88 2.06 -12.78
CA LEU A 49 11.63 2.48 -14.17
C LEU A 49 10.15 2.59 -14.51
N VAL A 50 9.29 1.73 -13.92
CA VAL A 50 7.84 1.83 -14.11
C VAL A 50 7.28 3.02 -13.33
N VAL A 51 7.78 3.29 -12.12
CA VAL A 51 7.37 4.46 -11.32
C VAL A 51 7.70 5.75 -12.07
N ASP A 52 8.90 5.85 -12.62
CA ASP A 52 9.37 7.00 -13.42
C ASP A 52 8.51 7.20 -14.67
N ALA A 53 8.17 6.11 -15.37
CA ALA A 53 7.30 6.16 -16.55
C ALA A 53 5.84 6.54 -16.21
N VAL A 54 5.35 6.15 -15.03
CA VAL A 54 3.98 6.42 -14.55
C VAL A 54 3.85 7.85 -14.02
N ARG A 55 4.88 8.38 -13.35
CA ARG A 55 4.82 9.70 -12.72
C ARG A 55 4.30 10.83 -13.61
N PRO A 56 4.72 11.00 -14.89
CA PRO A 56 4.19 12.05 -15.75
C PRO A 56 2.76 11.79 -16.27
N ILE A 57 2.20 10.59 -16.04
CA ILE A 57 0.87 10.20 -16.54
C ILE A 57 -0.24 10.63 -15.57
N THR A 58 0.05 10.69 -14.27
CA THR A 58 -0.94 10.96 -13.22
C THR A 58 -0.41 11.95 -12.19
N SER A 59 -1.32 12.70 -11.58
CA SER A 59 -1.01 13.59 -10.44
C SER A 59 -1.37 12.97 -9.07
N LEU A 60 -1.96 11.78 -9.08
CA LEU A 60 -2.32 11.07 -7.85
C LEU A 60 -1.07 10.65 -7.06
N VAL A 61 -1.26 10.38 -5.77
CA VAL A 61 -0.19 9.85 -4.93
C VAL A 61 0.28 8.51 -5.49
N LEU A 62 1.59 8.36 -5.70
CA LEU A 62 2.22 7.08 -6.01
C LEU A 62 2.71 6.45 -4.71
N ASP A 63 1.98 5.42 -4.30
CA ASP A 63 2.28 4.63 -3.12
C ASP A 63 3.06 3.38 -3.51
N VAL A 64 4.36 3.39 -3.24
CA VAL A 64 5.28 2.33 -3.65
C VAL A 64 5.51 1.36 -2.49
N HIS A 65 5.05 0.13 -2.68
CA HIS A 65 5.17 -0.96 -1.74
C HIS A 65 6.32 -1.90 -2.13
N LEU A 66 7.37 -1.90 -1.32
CA LEU A 66 8.59 -2.67 -1.58
C LEU A 66 8.56 -4.03 -0.88
N MET A 67 8.10 -5.04 -1.61
CA MET A 67 8.23 -6.47 -1.28
C MET A 67 9.57 -7.01 -1.81
N ILE A 68 10.68 -6.46 -1.32
CA ILE A 68 12.04 -6.78 -1.78
C ILE A 68 13.01 -6.93 -0.60
N GLU A 69 14.08 -7.71 -0.78
CA GLU A 69 15.16 -7.86 0.21
C GLU A 69 16.09 -6.65 0.24
N ALA A 70 16.53 -6.25 1.44
CA ALA A 70 17.41 -5.10 1.68
C ALA A 70 16.93 -3.82 0.95
N PRO A 71 15.70 -3.34 1.22
CA PRO A 71 15.06 -2.24 0.49
C PRO A 71 15.84 -0.93 0.59
N GLU A 72 16.68 -0.74 1.61
CA GLU A 72 17.57 0.42 1.74
C GLU A 72 18.44 0.70 0.51
N ARG A 73 18.71 -0.31 -0.32
CA ARG A 73 19.51 -0.20 -1.54
C ARG A 73 18.80 0.52 -2.68
N TYR A 74 17.48 0.65 -2.61
CA TYR A 74 16.65 1.14 -3.71
C TYR A 74 15.86 2.40 -3.37
N ILE A 75 15.90 2.87 -2.11
CA ILE A 75 15.10 4.01 -1.65
C ILE A 75 15.32 5.26 -2.51
N GLU A 76 16.58 5.66 -2.71
CA GLU A 76 16.90 6.84 -3.54
C GLU A 76 16.41 6.67 -4.98
N GLN A 77 16.48 5.45 -5.51
CA GLN A 77 16.05 5.17 -6.88
C GLN A 77 14.53 5.35 -7.04
N PHE A 78 13.73 4.85 -6.10
CA PHE A 78 12.28 5.02 -6.11
C PHE A 78 11.85 6.46 -5.77
N ALA A 79 12.56 7.13 -4.86
CA ALA A 79 12.32 8.53 -4.57
C ALA A 79 12.54 9.42 -5.81
N ASN A 80 13.67 9.23 -6.50
CA ASN A 80 13.99 9.96 -7.73
C ASN A 80 13.02 9.64 -8.89
N ALA A 81 12.43 8.45 -8.89
CA ALA A 81 11.40 8.06 -9.86
C ALA A 81 10.03 8.72 -9.61
N GLY A 82 9.87 9.45 -8.49
CA GLY A 82 8.65 10.21 -8.18
C GLY A 82 7.66 9.51 -7.26
N ALA A 83 8.12 8.54 -6.46
CA ALA A 83 7.32 7.97 -5.37
C ALA A 83 6.95 9.04 -4.34
N ASP A 84 5.69 9.07 -3.91
CA ASP A 84 5.21 9.96 -2.85
C ASP A 84 5.27 9.28 -1.48
N TYR A 85 5.00 7.97 -1.45
CA TYR A 85 5.22 7.07 -0.32
C TYR A 85 6.12 5.93 -0.74
N ILE A 86 7.02 5.53 0.16
CA ILE A 86 7.77 4.27 0.04
C ILE A 86 7.54 3.48 1.32
N SER A 87 6.92 2.31 1.17
CA SER A 87 6.58 1.39 2.26
C SER A 87 7.50 0.18 2.24
N VAL A 88 8.14 -0.12 3.37
CA VAL A 88 9.07 -1.25 3.51
C VAL A 88 8.63 -2.23 4.59
N HIS A 89 8.84 -3.51 4.33
CA HIS A 89 8.60 -4.58 5.29
C HIS A 89 9.59 -4.55 6.44
N VAL A 90 9.09 -4.69 7.68
CA VAL A 90 9.95 -4.92 8.86
C VAL A 90 10.77 -6.20 8.72
N GLU A 91 10.24 -7.18 7.97
CA GLU A 91 10.86 -8.47 7.73
C GLU A 91 12.03 -8.40 6.73
N ALA A 92 12.11 -7.36 5.91
CA ALA A 92 13.04 -7.26 4.79
C ALA A 92 14.36 -6.53 5.12
N THR A 93 14.50 -6.00 6.34
CA THR A 93 15.68 -5.24 6.75
C THR A 93 16.04 -5.45 8.21
N LYS A 94 17.33 -5.36 8.52
CA LYS A 94 17.83 -5.44 9.90
C LYS A 94 17.68 -4.12 10.66
N HIS A 95 17.47 -3.01 9.94
CA HIS A 95 17.58 -1.66 10.50
C HIS A 95 16.40 -0.77 10.10
N LEU A 96 15.17 -1.23 10.36
CA LEU A 96 13.93 -0.54 9.96
C LEU A 96 13.92 0.96 10.27
N HIS A 97 14.27 1.35 11.51
CA HIS A 97 14.34 2.77 11.88
C HIS A 97 15.30 3.57 10.98
N ARG A 98 16.47 3.01 10.61
CA ARG A 98 17.42 3.67 9.70
C ARG A 98 16.83 3.83 8.30
N VAL A 99 16.08 2.83 7.83
CA VAL A 99 15.43 2.87 6.50
C VAL A 99 14.34 3.94 6.46
N ILE A 100 13.54 4.07 7.52
CA ILE A 100 12.54 5.15 7.65
C ILE A 100 13.20 6.52 7.52
N GLN A 101 14.30 6.75 8.26
CA GLN A 101 15.02 8.03 8.19
C GLN A 101 15.62 8.26 6.79
N LEU A 102 16.10 7.21 6.11
CA LEU A 102 16.60 7.32 4.73
C LEU A 102 15.49 7.75 3.76
N ILE A 103 14.31 7.14 3.84
CA ILE A 103 13.15 7.50 3.01
C ILE A 103 12.80 8.99 3.20
N LYS A 104 12.70 9.42 4.46
CA LYS A 104 12.38 10.82 4.79
C LYS A 104 13.46 11.80 4.35
N SER A 105 14.74 11.40 4.42
CA SER A 105 15.85 12.23 3.92
C SER A 105 15.82 12.44 2.40
N CYS A 106 15.12 11.57 1.66
CA CYS A 106 14.86 11.74 0.24
C CYS A 106 13.63 12.62 -0.05
N GLY A 107 12.99 13.18 0.98
CA GLY A 107 11.77 14.00 0.84
C GLY A 107 10.49 13.21 0.59
N VAL A 108 10.52 11.89 0.80
CA VAL A 108 9.41 10.96 0.56
C VAL A 108 8.80 10.54 1.90
N LYS A 109 7.49 10.22 1.91
CA LYS A 109 6.81 9.72 3.11
C LYS A 109 7.17 8.27 3.38
N ALA A 110 7.46 7.95 4.65
CA ALA A 110 7.95 6.63 5.03
C ALA A 110 6.82 5.73 5.52
N GLY A 111 6.62 4.60 4.84
CA GLY A 111 5.69 3.56 5.23
C GLY A 111 6.38 2.35 5.86
N VAL A 112 5.68 1.70 6.79
CA VAL A 112 6.11 0.46 7.43
C VAL A 112 5.06 -0.62 7.19
N VAL A 113 5.49 -1.78 6.72
CA VAL A 113 4.63 -2.90 6.38
C VAL A 113 4.83 -4.06 7.36
N ILE A 114 3.74 -4.73 7.74
CA ILE A 114 3.77 -5.99 8.49
C ILE A 114 3.00 -7.11 7.77
N ASN A 115 3.61 -8.28 7.66
CA ASN A 115 2.98 -9.47 7.12
C ASN A 115 1.85 -10.00 8.01
N PRO A 116 0.98 -10.91 7.52
CA PRO A 116 -0.10 -11.48 8.31
C PRO A 116 0.36 -12.04 9.66
N HIS A 117 1.48 -12.76 9.67
CA HIS A 117 2.04 -13.41 10.86
C HIS A 117 2.86 -12.48 11.78
N THR A 118 3.16 -11.26 11.33
CA THR A 118 4.01 -10.32 12.08
C THR A 118 3.16 -9.48 13.02
N PRO A 119 3.47 -9.44 14.32
CA PRO A 119 2.71 -8.66 15.29
C PRO A 119 3.00 -7.16 15.18
N VAL A 120 2.03 -6.33 15.56
CA VAL A 120 2.18 -4.86 15.63
C VAL A 120 3.36 -4.45 16.54
N GLU A 121 3.65 -5.24 17.56
CA GLU A 121 4.80 -5.08 18.45
C GLU A 121 6.13 -4.95 17.70
N ALA A 122 6.29 -5.64 16.57
CA ALA A 122 7.52 -5.62 15.78
C ALA A 122 7.87 -4.21 15.28
N ILE A 123 6.88 -3.33 15.16
CA ILE A 123 7.03 -1.98 14.63
C ILE A 123 6.71 -0.89 15.65
N ARG A 124 6.31 -1.26 16.88
CA ARG A 124 5.83 -0.30 17.91
C ARG A 124 6.80 0.86 18.14
N HIS A 125 8.09 0.59 18.12
CA HIS A 125 9.14 1.57 18.42
C HIS A 125 9.49 2.52 17.27
N VAL A 126 8.89 2.34 16.09
CA VAL A 126 9.10 3.21 14.93
C VAL A 126 7.81 3.92 14.48
N LEU A 127 6.70 3.70 15.19
CA LEU A 127 5.40 4.24 14.83
C LEU A 127 5.36 5.78 14.82
N GLU A 128 6.09 6.44 15.72
CA GLU A 128 6.17 7.91 15.77
C GLU A 128 6.82 8.50 14.51
N ASP A 129 7.76 7.76 13.90
CA ASP A 129 8.49 8.22 12.72
C ASP A 129 7.78 7.90 11.39
N ALA A 130 6.80 6.99 11.41
CA ALA A 130 6.10 6.54 10.22
C ALA A 130 5.05 7.56 9.74
N ASP A 131 4.91 7.67 8.42
CA ASP A 131 3.81 8.41 7.76
C ASP A 131 2.65 7.49 7.36
N LEU A 132 2.92 6.19 7.22
CA LEU A 132 1.98 5.15 6.79
C LEU A 132 2.33 3.83 7.48
N VAL A 133 1.30 3.07 7.90
CA VAL A 133 1.46 1.70 8.38
C VAL A 133 0.54 0.80 7.57
N LEU A 134 1.14 -0.07 6.75
CA LEU A 134 0.44 -1.02 5.91
C LEU A 134 0.32 -2.37 6.61
N VAL A 135 -0.93 -2.81 6.79
CA VAL A 135 -1.25 -4.14 7.29
C VAL A 135 -1.59 -5.04 6.11
N MET A 136 -0.73 -6.03 5.87
CA MET A 136 -1.05 -7.06 4.88
C MET A 136 -2.24 -7.90 5.37
N THR A 137 -3.31 -7.92 4.58
CA THR A 137 -4.53 -8.70 4.79
C THR A 137 -4.56 -9.97 3.94
N VAL A 138 -3.48 -10.24 3.20
CA VAL A 138 -3.14 -11.53 2.54
C VAL A 138 -1.63 -11.78 2.71
N ASN A 139 -1.14 -12.97 2.39
CA ASN A 139 0.32 -13.14 2.33
C ASN A 139 0.85 -12.44 1.06
N PRO A 140 1.92 -11.64 1.14
CA PRO A 140 2.41 -10.92 -0.03
C PRO A 140 2.83 -11.85 -1.17
N GLY A 141 2.68 -11.39 -2.42
CA GLY A 141 3.25 -12.07 -3.60
C GLY A 141 2.34 -12.14 -4.83
N PHE A 142 1.01 -12.14 -4.68
CA PHE A 142 0.08 -12.08 -5.83
C PHE A 142 -1.33 -11.64 -5.45
N GLY A 143 -2.07 -11.09 -6.42
CA GLY A 143 -3.46 -10.66 -6.24
C GLY A 143 -4.48 -11.81 -6.27
N GLY A 144 -5.72 -11.52 -5.85
CA GLY A 144 -6.84 -12.48 -5.89
C GLY A 144 -6.88 -13.48 -4.73
N GLN A 145 -6.04 -13.30 -3.72
CA GLN A 145 -6.06 -14.09 -2.50
C GLN A 145 -7.26 -13.73 -1.59
N THR A 146 -7.63 -14.68 -0.74
CA THR A 146 -8.70 -14.51 0.25
C THR A 146 -8.23 -13.68 1.43
N PHE A 147 -9.06 -12.71 1.83
CA PHE A 147 -8.83 -11.86 2.99
C PHE A 147 -8.60 -12.68 4.29
N ILE A 148 -7.56 -12.32 5.04
CA ILE A 148 -7.19 -12.94 6.31
C ILE A 148 -7.78 -12.10 7.45
N SER A 149 -8.90 -12.57 8.02
CA SER A 149 -9.66 -11.82 9.03
C SER A 149 -8.89 -11.48 10.30
N SER A 150 -7.85 -12.22 10.67
CA SER A 150 -7.00 -11.89 11.83
C SER A 150 -6.22 -10.59 11.66
N ALA A 151 -6.13 -10.05 10.44
CA ALA A 151 -5.54 -8.73 10.22
C ALA A 151 -6.36 -7.60 10.85
N ILE A 152 -7.67 -7.78 11.05
CA ILE A 152 -8.56 -6.79 11.68
C ILE A 152 -8.05 -6.40 13.08
N GLU A 153 -7.65 -7.38 13.89
CA GLU A 153 -7.12 -7.12 15.24
C GLU A 153 -5.86 -6.23 15.19
N LYS A 154 -5.03 -6.37 14.16
CA LYS A 154 -3.84 -5.52 13.98
C LYS A 154 -4.23 -4.08 13.62
N ILE A 155 -5.25 -3.89 12.80
CA ILE A 155 -5.78 -2.57 12.42
C ILE A 155 -6.33 -1.87 13.67
N GLU A 156 -7.19 -2.54 14.44
CA GLU A 156 -7.78 -1.99 15.68
C GLU A 156 -6.71 -1.57 16.69
N LYS A 157 -5.66 -2.40 16.83
CA LYS A 157 -4.53 -2.12 17.72
C LYS A 157 -3.71 -0.94 17.25
N LEU A 158 -3.43 -0.83 15.95
CA LEU A 158 -2.74 0.33 15.37
C LEU A 158 -3.56 1.60 15.52
N HIS A 159 -4.88 1.51 15.36
CA HIS A 159 -5.79 2.64 15.55
C HIS A 159 -5.79 3.11 17.01
N SER A 160 -5.88 2.17 17.97
CA SER A 160 -5.78 2.48 19.41
C SER A 160 -4.45 3.16 19.76
N LEU A 161 -3.33 2.61 19.29
CA LEU A 161 -1.99 3.20 19.51
C LEU A 161 -1.88 4.59 18.90
N LYS A 162 -2.47 4.80 17.72
CA LYS A 162 -2.51 6.10 17.03
C LYS A 162 -3.23 7.15 17.87
N GLU A 163 -4.41 6.82 18.40
CA GLU A 163 -5.20 7.73 19.23
C GLU A 163 -4.53 8.00 20.59
N GLU A 164 -4.05 6.96 21.27
CA GLU A 164 -3.41 7.05 22.60
C GLU A 164 -2.15 7.94 22.59
N ASN A 165 -1.31 7.78 21.56
CA ASN A 165 -0.03 8.47 21.46
C ASN A 165 -0.07 9.68 20.54
N ARG A 166 -1.23 9.96 19.91
CA ARG A 166 -1.44 11.03 18.93
C ARG A 166 -0.48 10.94 17.74
N TYR A 167 -0.24 9.73 17.25
CA TYR A 167 0.56 9.52 16.05
C TYR A 167 -0.20 10.00 14.81
N SER A 168 0.55 10.42 13.78
CA SER A 168 -0.02 10.98 12.55
C SER A 168 -0.03 10.03 11.36
N TYR A 169 0.50 8.80 11.49
CA TYR A 169 0.52 7.85 10.39
C TYR A 169 -0.89 7.51 9.90
N LEU A 170 -1.02 7.24 8.61
CA LEU A 170 -2.22 6.62 8.05
C LEU A 170 -2.16 5.11 8.24
N ILE A 171 -3.30 4.45 8.43
CA ILE A 171 -3.39 2.99 8.44
C ILE A 171 -3.89 2.53 7.07
N GLU A 172 -3.11 1.68 6.42
CA GLU A 172 -3.43 1.09 5.12
C GLU A 172 -3.64 -0.41 5.22
N VAL A 173 -4.47 -0.96 4.34
CA VAL A 173 -4.67 -2.40 4.16
C VAL A 173 -4.47 -2.81 2.70
N ASP A 174 -3.77 -3.93 2.48
CA ASP A 174 -3.58 -4.51 1.17
C ASP A 174 -3.80 -6.03 1.16
N GLY A 175 -4.63 -6.47 0.22
CA GLY A 175 -4.97 -7.87 -0.03
C GLY A 175 -6.42 -8.23 0.25
N GLY A 176 -7.14 -8.72 -0.76
CA GLY A 176 -8.51 -9.23 -0.57
C GLY A 176 -9.55 -8.15 -0.19
N VAL A 177 -9.24 -6.87 -0.40
CA VAL A 177 -10.16 -5.76 -0.17
C VAL A 177 -11.18 -5.67 -1.29
N ASN A 178 -12.47 -5.75 -0.94
CA ASN A 178 -13.60 -5.71 -1.86
C ASN A 178 -14.85 -5.16 -1.15
N GLU A 179 -16.01 -5.21 -1.80
CA GLU A 179 -17.29 -4.71 -1.27
C GLU A 179 -17.81 -5.42 0.00
N GLU A 180 -17.29 -6.61 0.30
CA GLU A 180 -17.62 -7.40 1.49
C GLU A 180 -16.62 -7.15 2.64
N THR A 181 -15.37 -6.80 2.33
CA THR A 181 -14.29 -6.70 3.32
C THR A 181 -13.88 -5.27 3.68
N ILE A 182 -14.17 -4.28 2.83
CA ILE A 182 -13.75 -2.90 3.10
C ILE A 182 -14.42 -2.29 4.34
N ALA A 183 -15.70 -2.61 4.58
CA ALA A 183 -16.47 -2.07 5.70
C ALA A 183 -15.82 -2.42 7.06
N GLN A 184 -15.46 -3.68 7.26
CA GLN A 184 -14.80 -4.15 8.49
C GLN A 184 -13.39 -3.53 8.66
N CYS A 185 -12.66 -3.29 7.57
CA CYS A 185 -11.35 -2.64 7.64
C CYS A 185 -11.48 -1.18 8.11
N VAL A 186 -12.44 -0.45 7.55
CA VAL A 186 -12.67 0.96 7.92
C VAL A 186 -13.22 1.08 9.33
N GLN A 187 -14.14 0.21 9.72
CA GLN A 187 -14.63 0.14 11.10
C GLN A 187 -13.49 -0.11 12.11
N ALA A 188 -12.48 -0.90 11.73
CA ALA A 188 -11.29 -1.16 12.54
C ALA A 188 -10.29 0.01 12.58
N GLY A 189 -10.46 1.05 11.75
CA GLY A 189 -9.61 2.25 11.74
C GLY A 189 -8.75 2.46 10.50
N THR A 190 -9.05 1.77 9.39
CA THR A 190 -8.34 1.94 8.11
C THR A 190 -8.57 3.33 7.50
N ASP A 191 -7.49 4.00 7.09
CA ASP A 191 -7.49 5.28 6.38
C ASP A 191 -7.36 5.13 4.84
N VAL A 192 -6.65 4.09 4.39
CA VAL A 192 -6.35 3.82 2.97
C VAL A 192 -6.59 2.35 2.66
N ALA A 193 -7.28 2.06 1.56
CA ALA A 193 -7.66 0.72 1.16
C ALA A 193 -7.12 0.40 -0.24
N VAL A 194 -6.18 -0.54 -0.31
CA VAL A 194 -5.59 -1.00 -1.57
C VAL A 194 -6.51 -2.03 -2.22
N ALA A 195 -6.88 -1.79 -3.47
CA ALA A 195 -7.86 -2.61 -4.19
C ALA A 195 -7.40 -2.94 -5.61
N GLY A 196 -6.79 -4.12 -5.81
CA GLY A 196 -6.37 -4.62 -7.13
C GLY A 196 -7.55 -5.13 -7.97
N SER A 197 -7.82 -6.44 -7.88
CA SER A 197 -8.83 -7.13 -8.70
C SER A 197 -10.26 -6.60 -8.51
N ALA A 198 -10.60 -6.03 -7.34
CA ALA A 198 -11.90 -5.41 -7.10
C ALA A 198 -12.15 -4.18 -7.99
N VAL A 199 -11.09 -3.52 -8.47
CA VAL A 199 -11.16 -2.39 -9.42
C VAL A 199 -10.81 -2.87 -10.82
N PHE A 200 -9.60 -3.42 -11.02
CA PHE A 200 -9.09 -3.82 -12.34
C PHE A 200 -9.74 -5.09 -12.92
N GLY A 201 -10.53 -5.83 -12.13
CA GLY A 201 -11.39 -6.92 -12.62
C GLY A 201 -12.77 -6.48 -13.12
N LYS A 202 -13.16 -5.21 -12.98
CA LYS A 202 -14.51 -4.71 -13.31
C LYS A 202 -14.53 -3.81 -14.54
N GLN A 203 -15.33 -4.11 -15.55
CA GLN A 203 -15.41 -3.26 -16.76
C GLN A 203 -15.67 -1.77 -16.46
N ASP A 204 -16.56 -1.48 -15.51
CA ASP A 204 -16.83 -0.11 -15.06
C ASP A 204 -16.04 0.19 -13.78
N ARG A 205 -14.85 0.81 -13.95
CA ARG A 205 -13.96 1.21 -12.86
C ARG A 205 -14.60 2.22 -11.93
N LYS A 206 -15.42 3.13 -12.48
CA LYS A 206 -16.08 4.19 -11.73
C LYS A 206 -17.16 3.63 -10.82
N ALA A 207 -17.96 2.69 -11.33
CA ALA A 207 -18.92 1.98 -10.51
C ALA A 207 -18.23 1.16 -9.41
N ALA A 208 -17.11 0.49 -9.72
CA ALA A 208 -16.34 -0.29 -8.75
C ALA A 208 -15.81 0.58 -7.60
N ILE A 209 -15.12 1.69 -7.90
CA ILE A 209 -14.59 2.60 -6.89
C ILE A 209 -15.72 3.24 -6.07
N LYS A 210 -16.82 3.64 -6.72
CA LYS A 210 -17.99 4.18 -6.02
C LYS A 210 -18.61 3.16 -5.07
N MET A 211 -18.68 1.89 -5.45
CA MET A 211 -19.19 0.82 -4.60
C MET A 211 -18.30 0.65 -3.37
N LEU A 212 -16.98 0.56 -3.55
CA LEU A 212 -16.04 0.45 -2.43
C LEU A 212 -16.18 1.62 -1.46
N ARG A 213 -16.22 2.85 -2.00
CA ARG A 213 -16.37 4.06 -1.19
C ARG A 213 -17.69 4.07 -0.42
N SER A 214 -18.80 3.67 -1.05
CA SER A 214 -20.11 3.57 -0.38
C SER A 214 -20.17 2.50 0.70
N LYS A 215 -19.37 1.43 0.60
CA LYS A 215 -19.28 0.37 1.61
C LYS A 215 -18.34 0.73 2.76
N ALA A 216 -17.53 1.77 2.57
CA ALA A 216 -16.60 2.31 3.55
C ALA A 216 -17.17 3.47 4.37
N GLU A 217 -18.41 3.89 4.11
CA GLU A 217 -19.17 4.84 4.91
C GLU A 217 -19.98 4.10 5.99
#